data_AF-A0A2E7L5E6-F1
#
_entry.id   AF-A0A2E7L5E6-F1
#
_cell.length_a   1.000
_cell.length_b   1.000
_cell.length_c   1.000
_cell.angle_alpha   90.00
_cell.angle_beta   90.00
_cell.angle_gamma   90.00
#
_symmetry.space_group_name_H-M   'P 1'
#
loop_
_entity.id
_entity.type
_entity.pdbx_description
1 polymer ?
#
loop_
_entity_poly.entity_id
_entity_poly.type
_entity_poly.pdbx_seq_one_letter_code
_entity_poly.pdbx_strand_id
1 'polypeptide(L)'
;MTNPSASPDPFDDFLQLESASFANVRLVLFYGCSGSGKSSILDFLARCHVDFQDRPQFQLRWESFPERVPEIHAHLVFLDEVRRRRELRLVRKLLQNGNTVVAATHVAPGWFWPLRRYGKLRTYTIDRDTEKITRYLQRLRVAYSDAAVRAFCRRYGATFTDVDCILEAWPSASFDQAYYQFHRHGDITTVATCDVSGRP
;
A
#
# COMPACT_ATOMS: atom_id res chain seq x y z
N MET A 1 31.44 17.51 -4.13
CA MET A 1 30.10 18.08 -4.38
C MET A 1 29.09 17.06 -3.91
N THR A 2 28.57 17.25 -2.70
CA THR A 2 27.58 16.38 -2.05
C THR A 2 26.21 16.70 -2.63
N ASN A 3 25.55 15.69 -3.21
CA ASN A 3 24.16 15.80 -3.68
C ASN A 3 23.26 16.21 -2.51
N PRO A 4 22.35 17.19 -2.70
CA PRO A 4 21.42 17.56 -1.66
C PRO A 4 20.45 16.40 -1.41
N SER A 5 20.32 16.08 -0.12
CA SER A 5 19.31 15.21 0.47
C SER A 5 17.97 15.29 -0.26
N ALA A 6 17.53 14.18 -0.87
CA ALA A 6 16.14 13.96 -1.16
C ALA A 6 15.38 14.02 0.17
N SER A 7 14.67 15.13 0.42
CA SER A 7 13.61 15.15 1.42
C SER A 7 12.65 14.01 1.06
N PRO A 8 12.28 13.11 2.00
CA PRO A 8 11.25 12.13 1.70
C PRO A 8 10.01 12.89 1.26
N ASP A 9 9.46 12.54 0.10
CA ASP A 9 8.20 13.11 -0.37
C ASP A 9 7.18 13.04 0.78
N PRO A 10 6.46 14.14 1.08
CA PRO A 10 5.49 14.15 2.15
C PRO A 10 4.48 13.02 1.93
N PHE A 11 4.20 12.27 3.00
CA PHE A 11 3.20 11.20 2.98
C PHE A 11 1.85 11.79 2.53
N ASP A 12 1.23 11.17 1.52
CA ASP A 12 -0.10 11.58 1.06
C ASP A 12 -1.15 10.99 1.98
N ASP A 13 -1.69 11.81 2.90
CA ASP A 13 -2.70 11.37 3.87
C ASP A 13 -4.12 11.30 3.27
N PHE A 14 -4.27 10.58 2.15
CA PHE A 14 -5.54 10.44 1.46
C PHE A 14 -6.62 9.70 2.27
N LEU A 15 -6.22 8.94 3.28
CA LEU A 15 -7.13 8.25 4.19
C LEU A 15 -7.42 9.03 5.49
N GLN A 16 -6.90 10.26 5.62
CA GLN A 16 -7.02 11.10 6.83
C GLN A 16 -6.54 10.41 8.10
N LEU A 17 -5.50 9.59 7.98
CA LEU A 17 -4.90 8.80 9.05
C LEU A 17 -4.23 9.67 10.11
N GLU A 18 -3.70 10.85 9.77
CA GLU A 18 -3.09 11.77 10.75
C GLU A 18 -4.08 12.15 11.86
N SER A 19 -5.35 12.34 11.49
CA SER A 19 -6.42 12.73 12.40
C SER A 19 -7.22 11.55 12.96
N ALA A 20 -6.99 10.34 12.44
CA ALA A 20 -7.80 9.18 12.77
C ALA A 20 -7.39 8.59 14.13
N SER A 21 -8.33 8.49 15.07
CA SER A 21 -8.06 7.75 16.31
C SER A 21 -8.13 6.23 16.10
N PHE A 22 -7.11 5.53 16.60
CA PHE A 22 -7.01 4.08 16.71
C PHE A 22 -7.20 3.57 18.14
N ALA A 23 -7.66 4.44 19.05
CA ALA A 23 -8.02 4.05 20.40
C ALA A 23 -8.99 2.86 20.39
N ASN A 24 -8.68 1.85 21.20
CA ASN A 24 -9.45 0.61 21.35
C ASN A 24 -9.59 -0.24 20.07
N VAL A 25 -8.85 0.06 19.00
CA VAL A 25 -8.77 -0.78 17.80
C VAL A 25 -7.73 -1.88 18.02
N ARG A 26 -8.11 -3.12 17.74
CA ARG A 26 -7.26 -4.31 17.93
C ARG A 26 -6.69 -4.82 16.62
N LEU A 27 -7.40 -4.57 15.52
CA LEU A 27 -6.98 -4.92 14.18
C LEU A 27 -7.27 -3.77 13.21
N VAL A 28 -6.26 -3.28 12.52
CA VAL A 28 -6.36 -2.30 11.44
C VAL A 28 -5.94 -2.99 10.14
N LEU A 29 -6.77 -2.92 9.11
CA LEU A 29 -6.51 -3.54 7.81
C LEU A 29 -6.42 -2.48 6.72
N PHE A 30 -5.34 -2.53 5.95
CA PHE A 30 -5.15 -1.80 4.72
C PHE A 30 -5.23 -2.79 3.57
N TYR A 31 -6.36 -2.80 2.88
CA TYR A 31 -6.65 -3.74 1.80
C TYR A 31 -6.47 -3.07 0.45
N GLY A 32 -5.71 -3.73 -0.42
CA GLY A 32 -5.60 -3.32 -1.81
C GLY A 32 -4.56 -4.07 -2.65
N CYS A 33 -4.55 -3.81 -3.95
CA CYS A 33 -3.64 -4.33 -4.98
C CYS A 33 -2.18 -3.94 -4.74
N SER A 34 -1.25 -4.60 -5.43
CA SER A 34 0.17 -4.21 -5.39
C SER A 34 0.35 -2.77 -5.84
N GLY A 35 1.34 -2.05 -5.28
CA GLY A 35 1.59 -0.65 -5.65
C GLY A 35 0.56 0.36 -5.16
N SER A 36 -0.44 -0.04 -4.35
CA SER A 36 -1.51 0.87 -3.90
C SER A 36 -1.11 1.80 -2.75
N GLY A 37 0.09 1.66 -2.17
CA GLY A 37 0.61 2.50 -1.09
C GLY A 37 0.48 1.92 0.33
N LYS A 38 0.06 0.65 0.47
CA LYS A 38 -0.12 -0.01 1.78
C LYS A 38 1.13 0.03 2.67
N SER A 39 2.30 -0.31 2.12
CA SER A 39 3.55 -0.32 2.88
C SER A 39 3.93 1.07 3.35
N SER A 40 3.77 2.09 2.49
CA SER A 40 3.98 3.50 2.85
C SER A 40 3.05 3.95 3.99
N ILE A 41 1.79 3.48 4.00
CA ILE A 41 0.86 3.72 5.11
C ILE A 41 1.35 3.06 6.40
N LEU A 42 1.81 1.80 6.36
CA LEU A 42 2.34 1.14 7.55
C LEU A 42 3.56 1.88 8.10
N ASP A 43 4.48 2.28 7.23
CA ASP A 43 5.69 3.01 7.61
C ASP A 43 5.36 4.39 8.22
N PHE A 44 4.40 5.12 7.63
CA PHE A 44 3.88 6.36 8.20
C PHE A 44 3.28 6.14 9.59
N LEU A 45 2.41 5.14 9.75
CA LEU A 45 1.77 4.84 11.02
C LEU A 45 2.79 4.47 12.10
N ALA A 46 3.76 3.61 11.77
CA ALA A 46 4.79 3.18 12.70
C ALA A 46 5.66 4.34 13.21
N ARG A 47 6.00 5.30 12.35
CA ARG A 47 6.96 6.37 12.66
C ARG A 47 6.30 7.64 13.19
N CYS A 48 5.14 8.00 12.64
CA CYS A 48 4.60 9.35 12.76
C CYS A 48 3.28 9.43 13.53
N HIS A 49 2.53 8.33 13.65
CA HIS A 49 1.18 8.41 14.21
C HIS A 49 1.17 8.46 15.75
N VAL A 50 0.50 9.46 16.31
CA VAL A 50 0.46 9.73 17.77
C VAL A 50 0.02 8.53 18.60
N ASP A 51 -1.02 7.79 18.18
CA ASP A 51 -1.49 6.61 18.92
C ASP A 51 -0.47 5.44 18.98
N PHE A 52 0.61 5.51 18.19
CA PHE A 52 1.58 4.42 17.99
C PHE A 52 3.01 4.78 18.43
N GLN A 53 3.36 6.06 18.59
CA GLN A 53 4.73 6.53 18.83
C GLN A 53 5.37 5.98 20.12
N ASP A 54 4.60 5.80 21.20
CA ASP A 54 5.14 5.36 22.50
C ASP A 54 4.90 3.87 22.80
N ARG A 55 4.47 3.10 21.81
CA ARG A 55 4.12 1.68 22.00
C ARG A 55 5.26 0.80 21.51
N PRO A 56 5.62 -0.28 22.24
CA PRO A 56 6.56 -1.28 21.73
C PRO A 56 6.08 -1.84 20.39
N GLN A 57 6.90 -1.70 19.35
CA GLN A 57 6.55 -2.08 17.99
C GLN A 57 7.29 -3.34 17.54
N PHE A 58 6.66 -4.13 16.68
CA PHE A 58 7.28 -5.25 15.99
C PHE A 58 6.80 -5.30 14.55
N GLN A 59 7.72 -5.42 13.59
CA GLN A 59 7.39 -5.41 12.17
C GLN A 59 7.74 -6.76 11.54
N LEU A 60 6.79 -7.35 10.81
CA LEU A 60 6.97 -8.54 10.00
C LEU A 60 6.57 -8.22 8.57
N ARG A 61 7.45 -8.54 7.62
CA ARG A 61 7.15 -8.54 6.19
C ARG A 61 6.92 -9.98 5.74
N TRP A 62 6.08 -10.20 4.73
CA TRP A 62 5.75 -11.54 4.19
C TRP A 62 6.97 -12.46 4.04
N GLU A 63 8.07 -11.97 3.49
CA GLU A 63 9.32 -12.72 3.31
C GLU A 63 9.90 -13.27 4.62
N SER A 64 9.56 -12.65 5.74
CA SER A 64 9.97 -12.99 7.09
C SER A 64 8.84 -13.63 7.90
N PHE A 65 7.74 -14.07 7.28
CA PHE A 65 6.66 -14.71 8.04
C PHE A 65 7.15 -16.04 8.60
N PRO A 66 7.22 -16.16 9.94
CA PRO A 66 7.83 -17.31 10.55
C PRO A 66 6.88 -18.50 10.47
N GLU A 67 7.43 -19.71 10.32
CA GLU A 67 6.65 -20.95 10.39
C GLU A 67 5.95 -21.10 11.75
N ARG A 68 6.59 -20.58 12.81
CA ARG A 68 6.05 -20.50 14.16
C ARG A 68 5.81 -19.05 14.56
N VAL A 69 4.61 -18.76 15.03
CA VAL A 69 4.24 -17.41 15.49
C VAL A 69 5.07 -17.06 16.73
N PRO A 70 5.81 -15.93 16.73
CA PRO A 70 6.59 -15.51 17.89
C PRO A 70 5.66 -15.15 19.06
N GLU A 71 6.11 -15.44 20.29
CA GLU A 71 5.40 -15.10 21.52
C GLU A 71 5.66 -13.63 21.88
N ILE A 72 4.95 -12.77 21.17
CA ILE A 72 4.95 -11.32 21.38
C ILE A 72 3.68 -10.96 22.15
N HIS A 73 3.81 -10.13 23.18
CA HIS A 73 2.69 -9.78 24.09
C HIS A 73 2.55 -8.28 24.30
N ALA A 74 1.33 -7.76 24.14
CA ALA A 74 1.00 -6.34 24.32
C ALA A 74 1.75 -5.35 23.41
N HIS A 75 2.29 -5.82 22.27
CA HIS A 75 2.94 -4.96 21.27
C HIS A 75 1.95 -4.42 20.22
N LEU A 76 2.40 -3.40 19.50
CA LEU A 76 1.87 -3.00 18.20
C LEU A 76 2.62 -3.78 17.10
N VAL A 77 1.91 -4.62 16.36
CA VAL A 77 2.51 -5.51 15.36
C VAL A 77 2.10 -5.07 13.96
N PHE A 78 3.07 -4.63 13.16
CA PHE A 78 2.89 -4.27 11.76
C PHE A 78 3.16 -5.50 10.89
N LEU A 79 2.17 -5.90 10.10
CA LEU A 79 2.26 -7.00 9.16
C LEU A 79 2.19 -6.45 7.75
N ASP A 80 3.30 -6.51 7.02
CA ASP A 80 3.30 -6.14 5.61
C ASP A 80 3.03 -7.37 4.73
N GLU A 81 2.26 -7.15 3.67
CA GLU A 81 1.94 -8.13 2.62
C GLU A 81 1.27 -9.45 3.07
N VAL A 82 0.22 -9.41 3.89
CA VAL A 82 -0.58 -10.62 4.17
C VAL A 82 -1.31 -11.06 2.88
N ARG A 83 -0.87 -12.16 2.25
CA ARG A 83 -1.27 -12.54 0.88
C ARG A 83 -2.31 -13.67 0.82
N ARG A 84 -2.30 -14.58 1.78
CA ARG A 84 -3.01 -15.87 1.76
C ARG A 84 -3.82 -16.08 3.03
N ARG A 85 -4.94 -16.78 2.90
CA ARG A 85 -5.84 -17.11 4.03
C ARG A 85 -5.16 -17.92 5.14
N ARG A 86 -4.14 -18.71 4.82
CA ARG A 86 -3.39 -19.52 5.81
C ARG A 86 -2.65 -18.63 6.82
N GLU A 87 -2.22 -17.44 6.41
CA GLU A 87 -1.52 -16.47 7.25
C GLU A 87 -2.43 -15.79 8.28
N LEU A 88 -3.76 -15.89 8.11
CA LEU A 88 -4.71 -15.41 9.12
C LEU A 88 -4.56 -16.15 10.45
N ARG A 89 -3.93 -17.33 10.46
CA ARG A 89 -3.54 -18.03 11.68
C ARG A 89 -2.53 -17.24 12.50
N LEU A 90 -1.55 -16.58 11.85
CA LEU A 90 -0.59 -15.68 12.49
C LEU A 90 -1.32 -14.47 13.09
N VAL A 91 -2.15 -13.79 12.29
CA VAL A 91 -2.95 -12.64 12.75
C VAL A 91 -3.80 -13.03 13.96
N ARG A 92 -4.48 -14.18 13.90
CA ARG A 92 -5.29 -14.71 15.00
C ARG A 92 -4.47 -14.89 16.27
N LYS A 93 -3.29 -15.51 16.17
CA LYS A 93 -2.44 -15.82 17.33
C LYS A 93 -1.85 -14.54 17.93
N LEU A 94 -1.44 -13.58 17.11
CA LEU A 94 -0.99 -12.26 17.58
C LEU A 94 -2.09 -11.52 18.35
N LEU A 95 -3.33 -11.54 17.85
CA LEU A 95 -4.47 -10.95 18.56
C LEU A 95 -4.78 -11.67 19.87
N GLN A 96 -4.70 -13.00 19.90
CA GLN A 96 -4.87 -13.82 21.11
C GLN A 96 -3.83 -13.50 22.18
N ASN A 97 -2.59 -13.20 21.79
CA ASN A 97 -1.51 -12.85 22.71
C ASN A 97 -1.63 -11.43 23.29
N GLY A 98 -2.71 -10.69 23.00
CA GLY A 98 -2.90 -9.34 23.53
C GLY A 98 -2.32 -8.23 22.66
N ASN A 99 -1.81 -8.52 21.46
CA ASN A 99 -1.25 -7.49 20.56
C ASN A 99 -2.32 -6.69 19.81
N THR A 100 -1.99 -5.46 19.43
CA THR A 100 -2.70 -4.70 18.39
C THR A 100 -2.02 -4.95 17.06
N VAL A 101 -2.78 -5.31 16.03
CA VAL A 101 -2.23 -5.67 14.72
C VAL A 101 -2.63 -4.63 13.68
N VAL A 102 -1.67 -4.13 12.92
CA VAL A 102 -1.87 -3.26 11.75
C VAL A 102 -1.35 -4.02 10.54
N ALA A 103 -2.21 -4.36 9.58
CA ALA A 103 -1.85 -5.24 8.48
C ALA A 103 -2.14 -4.62 7.11
N ALA A 104 -1.12 -4.62 6.24
CA ALA A 104 -1.29 -4.51 4.80
C ALA A 104 -1.65 -5.88 4.24
N THR A 105 -2.72 -5.98 3.45
CA THR A 105 -3.21 -7.27 2.99
C THR A 105 -3.78 -7.26 1.57
N HIS A 106 -3.56 -8.38 0.87
CA HIS A 106 -4.24 -8.73 -0.39
C HIS A 106 -5.44 -9.67 -0.15
N VAL A 107 -5.62 -10.15 1.09
CA VAL A 107 -6.74 -11.00 1.46
C VAL A 107 -7.97 -10.12 1.67
N ALA A 108 -9.09 -10.48 1.02
CA ALA A 108 -10.32 -9.72 1.14
C ALA A 108 -10.75 -9.56 2.63
N PRO A 109 -11.19 -8.36 3.06
CA PRO A 109 -11.49 -8.07 4.47
C PRO A 109 -12.51 -9.01 5.12
N GLY A 110 -13.42 -9.60 4.34
CA GLY A 110 -14.41 -10.57 4.84
C GLY A 110 -13.79 -11.79 5.53
N TRP A 111 -12.57 -12.18 5.15
CA TRP A 111 -11.85 -13.30 5.81
C TRP A 111 -11.37 -12.96 7.22
N PHE A 112 -11.27 -11.68 7.57
CA PHE A 112 -10.89 -11.23 8.91
C PHE A 112 -12.09 -11.06 9.83
N TRP A 113 -13.33 -11.22 9.33
CA TRP A 113 -14.55 -11.08 10.12
C TRP A 113 -14.55 -11.94 11.41
N PRO A 114 -14.08 -13.21 11.39
CA PRO A 114 -14.01 -14.02 12.61
C PRO A 114 -13.05 -13.47 13.68
N LEU A 115 -12.14 -12.56 13.31
CA LEU A 115 -11.17 -11.96 14.22
C LEU A 115 -11.75 -10.78 15.02
N ARG A 116 -12.96 -10.31 14.67
CA ARG A 116 -13.68 -9.28 15.45
C ARG A 116 -13.97 -9.70 16.88
N ARG A 117 -13.94 -11.00 17.19
CA ARG A 117 -14.08 -11.51 18.55
C ARG A 117 -12.95 -11.09 19.49
N TYR A 118 -11.81 -10.65 18.94
CA TYR A 118 -10.66 -10.17 19.72
C TYR A 118 -10.65 -8.64 19.90
N GLY A 119 -11.69 -7.96 19.42
CA GLY A 119 -11.93 -6.53 19.59
C GLY A 119 -12.24 -5.80 18.29
N LYS A 120 -12.20 -4.46 18.35
CA LYS A 120 -12.62 -3.60 17.24
C LYS A 120 -11.68 -3.78 16.03
N LEU A 121 -12.29 -3.99 14.87
CA LEU A 121 -11.64 -4.10 13.56
C LEU A 121 -11.93 -2.82 12.78
N ARG A 122 -10.90 -2.20 12.21
CA ARG A 122 -11.00 -1.08 11.27
C ARG A 122 -10.38 -1.49 9.95
N THR A 123 -11.03 -1.15 8.84
CA THR A 123 -10.59 -1.53 7.50
C THR A 123 -10.61 -0.31 6.59
N TYR A 124 -9.55 -0.16 5.79
CA TYR A 124 -9.42 0.82 4.73
C TYR A 124 -9.21 0.09 3.40
N THR A 125 -9.99 0.46 2.39
CA THR A 125 -9.84 -0.06 1.02
C THR A 125 -9.17 1.02 0.17
N ILE A 126 -7.96 0.73 -0.30
CA ILE A 126 -7.07 1.76 -0.86
C ILE A 126 -7.18 1.86 -2.39
N ASP A 127 -7.70 0.83 -3.05
CA ASP A 127 -7.70 0.76 -4.53
C ASP A 127 -8.80 1.57 -5.21
N ARG A 128 -9.76 2.08 -4.44
CA ARG A 128 -10.94 2.76 -4.98
C ARG A 128 -10.83 4.27 -4.98
N ASP A 129 -9.82 4.81 -4.32
CA ASP A 129 -9.64 6.24 -4.20
C ASP A 129 -8.96 6.77 -5.48
N THR A 130 -9.75 7.29 -6.40
CA THR A 130 -9.25 7.91 -7.63
C THR A 130 -8.53 9.23 -7.35
N GLU A 131 -8.91 9.92 -6.27
CA GLU A 131 -8.38 11.24 -5.90
C GLU A 131 -6.91 11.16 -5.50
N LYS A 132 -6.46 10.02 -4.94
CA LYS A 132 -5.04 9.82 -4.67
C LYS A 132 -4.18 9.79 -5.94
N ILE A 133 -4.71 9.24 -7.05
CA ILE A 133 -4.00 9.23 -8.34
C ILE A 133 -3.97 10.64 -8.93
N THR A 134 -5.09 11.36 -8.85
CA THR A 134 -5.18 12.78 -9.20
C THR A 134 -4.11 13.60 -8.47
N ARG A 135 -4.03 13.48 -7.13
CA ARG A 135 -3.01 14.16 -6.31
C ARG A 135 -1.59 13.75 -6.68
N TYR A 136 -1.38 12.47 -6.98
CA TYR A 136 -0.08 11.98 -7.40
C TYR A 136 0.38 12.59 -8.72
N LEU A 137 -0.49 12.61 -9.73
CA LEU A 137 -0.21 13.25 -11.02
C LEU A 137 0.03 14.77 -10.91
N GLN A 138 -0.70 15.45 -10.02
CA GLN A 138 -0.45 16.86 -9.70
C GLN A 138 0.94 17.07 -9.11
N ARG A 139 1.38 16.20 -8.19
CA ARG A 139 2.73 16.25 -7.60
C ARG A 139 3.81 16.05 -8.65
N LEU A 140 3.59 15.13 -9.59
CA LEU A 140 4.47 14.90 -10.75
C LEU A 140 4.39 16.02 -11.80
N ARG A 141 3.49 17.00 -11.64
CA ARG A 141 3.22 18.10 -12.60
C ARG A 141 2.85 17.58 -14.00
N VAL A 142 2.18 16.44 -14.06
CA VAL A 142 1.71 15.84 -15.31
C VAL A 142 0.28 16.33 -15.59
N ALA A 143 0.00 16.74 -16.82
CA ALA A 143 -1.36 17.08 -17.24
C ALA A 143 -2.23 15.81 -17.36
N TYR A 144 -3.47 15.86 -16.88
CA TYR A 144 -4.41 14.75 -16.94
C TYR A 144 -5.86 15.22 -17.05
N SER A 145 -6.74 14.33 -17.50
CA SER A 145 -8.20 14.46 -17.36
C SER A 145 -8.76 13.48 -16.34
N ASP A 146 -9.85 13.87 -15.68
CA ASP A 146 -10.57 12.96 -14.77
C ASP A 146 -11.08 11.71 -15.49
N ALA A 147 -11.36 11.81 -16.80
CA ALA A 147 -11.82 10.68 -17.59
C ALA A 147 -10.72 9.61 -17.71
N ALA A 148 -9.48 10.02 -17.99
CA ALA A 148 -8.32 9.13 -18.04
C ALA A 148 -8.04 8.50 -16.67
N VAL A 149 -8.02 9.29 -15.60
CA VAL A 149 -7.80 8.79 -14.22
C VAL A 149 -8.87 7.77 -13.82
N ARG A 150 -10.15 8.04 -14.09
CA ARG A 150 -11.23 7.08 -13.81
C ARG A 150 -11.11 5.82 -14.66
N ALA A 151 -10.75 5.95 -15.94
CA ALA A 151 -10.56 4.80 -16.82
C ALA A 151 -9.41 3.90 -16.33
N PHE A 152 -8.29 4.51 -15.98
CA PHE A 152 -7.14 3.86 -15.37
C PHE A 152 -7.54 3.11 -14.08
N CYS A 153 -8.14 3.81 -13.12
CA CYS A 153 -8.50 3.22 -11.83
C CYS A 153 -9.52 2.09 -11.95
N ARG A 154 -10.43 2.14 -12.93
CA ARG A 154 -11.36 1.03 -13.19
C ARG A 154 -10.66 -0.24 -13.68
N ARG A 155 -9.56 -0.10 -14.44
CA ARG A 155 -8.88 -1.24 -15.06
C ARG A 155 -7.77 -1.80 -14.18
N TYR A 156 -6.95 -0.94 -13.59
CA TYR A 156 -5.77 -1.35 -12.82
C TYR A 156 -5.94 -1.20 -11.30
N GLY A 157 -6.98 -0.48 -10.87
CA GLY A 157 -7.09 0.02 -9.50
C GLY A 157 -6.30 1.32 -9.33
N ALA A 158 -6.50 2.00 -8.21
CA ALA A 158 -5.70 3.17 -7.88
C ALA A 158 -4.30 2.71 -7.40
N THR A 159 -3.34 2.54 -8.32
CA THR A 159 -1.98 2.04 -8.04
C THR A 159 -0.94 3.07 -8.51
N PHE A 160 0.04 3.39 -7.66
CA PHE A 160 1.10 4.33 -8.03
C PHE A 160 2.09 3.69 -9.00
N THR A 161 2.43 2.42 -8.77
CA THR A 161 3.37 1.68 -9.61
C THR A 161 2.94 1.60 -11.07
N ASP A 162 1.65 1.35 -11.35
CA ASP A 162 1.20 1.28 -12.75
C ASP A 162 1.18 2.68 -13.40
N VAL A 163 0.92 3.74 -12.63
CA VAL A 163 1.08 5.13 -13.11
C VAL A 163 2.53 5.37 -13.52
N ASP A 164 3.49 5.01 -12.67
CA ASP A 164 4.92 5.18 -12.95
C ASP A 164 5.32 4.41 -14.21
N CYS A 165 4.94 3.14 -14.33
CA CYS A 165 5.22 2.34 -15.53
C CYS A 165 4.65 2.97 -16.82
N ILE A 166 3.43 3.53 -16.76
CA ILE A 166 2.80 4.21 -17.91
C ILE A 166 3.60 5.46 -18.29
N LEU A 167 4.00 6.27 -17.31
CA LEU A 167 4.71 7.53 -17.53
C LEU A 167 6.16 7.31 -17.98
N GLU A 168 6.83 6.27 -17.46
CA GLU A 168 8.16 5.84 -17.88
C GLU A 168 8.17 5.34 -19.33
N ALA A 169 7.12 4.63 -19.75
CA ALA A 169 6.99 4.15 -21.13
C ALA A 169 6.76 5.29 -22.14
N TRP A 170 6.19 6.42 -21.71
CA TRP A 170 5.92 7.58 -22.56
C TRP A 170 6.33 8.90 -21.88
N PRO A 171 7.64 9.17 -21.76
CA PRO A 171 8.13 10.36 -21.09
C PRO A 171 7.64 11.63 -21.79
N SER A 172 7.31 12.67 -21.01
CA SER A 172 6.83 13.99 -21.48
C SER A 172 5.43 14.03 -22.09
N ALA A 173 4.71 12.91 -22.14
CA ALA A 173 3.30 12.89 -22.52
C ALA A 173 2.40 13.34 -21.36
N SER A 174 1.21 13.86 -21.68
CA SER A 174 0.13 13.93 -20.68
C SER A 174 -0.28 12.52 -20.25
N PHE A 175 -0.85 12.39 -19.05
CA PHE A 175 -1.30 11.09 -18.56
C PHE A 175 -2.34 10.46 -19.50
N ASP A 176 -3.23 11.25 -20.08
CA ASP A 176 -4.21 10.82 -21.08
C ASP A 176 -3.55 10.14 -22.28
N GLN A 177 -2.52 10.78 -22.84
CA GLN A 177 -1.77 10.28 -23.99
C GLN A 177 -0.98 9.03 -23.62
N ALA A 178 -0.24 9.06 -22.51
CA ALA A 178 0.54 7.92 -22.04
C ALA A 178 -0.34 6.71 -21.77
N TYR A 179 -1.46 6.91 -21.05
CA TYR A 179 -2.44 5.86 -20.76
C TYR A 179 -3.10 5.32 -22.03
N TYR A 180 -3.50 6.18 -22.96
CA TYR A 180 -4.09 5.75 -24.22
C TYR A 180 -3.12 4.89 -25.04
N GLN A 181 -1.86 5.30 -25.15
CA GLN A 181 -0.85 4.54 -25.89
C GLN A 181 -0.53 3.22 -25.19
N PHE A 182 -0.35 3.24 -23.87
CA PHE A 182 -0.13 2.04 -23.08
C PHE A 182 -1.29 1.03 -23.24
N HIS A 183 -2.53 1.52 -23.21
CA HIS A 183 -3.71 0.68 -23.44
C HIS A 183 -3.78 0.14 -24.88
N ARG A 184 -3.48 0.97 -25.88
CA ARG A 184 -3.54 0.57 -27.30
C ARG A 184 -2.50 -0.48 -27.66
N HIS A 185 -1.35 -0.45 -27.00
CA HIS A 185 -0.24 -1.36 -27.26
C HIS A 185 -0.15 -2.54 -26.26
N GLY A 186 -0.99 -2.56 -25.22
CA GLY A 186 -0.93 -3.51 -24.10
C GLY A 186 -1.55 -4.90 -24.30
N ASP A 187 -2.10 -5.21 -25.49
CA ASP A 187 -2.67 -6.54 -25.82
C ASP A 187 -1.75 -7.44 -26.67
N ILE A 188 -0.52 -6.99 -26.99
CA ILE A 188 0.50 -7.86 -27.55
C ILE A 188 1.52 -8.14 -26.44
N THR A 189 1.49 -9.38 -25.94
CA THR A 189 2.51 -10.00 -25.10
C THR A 189 3.88 -9.40 -25.39
N THR A 190 4.66 -9.06 -24.35
CA THR A 190 6.10 -8.75 -24.41
C THR A 190 6.47 -7.26 -24.52
N VAL A 191 6.47 -6.54 -23.40
CA VAL A 191 7.67 -5.71 -23.11
C VAL A 191 8.66 -6.68 -22.48
N ALA A 192 9.36 -7.40 -23.34
CA ALA A 192 10.50 -8.22 -22.97
C ALA A 192 11.48 -7.35 -22.19
N THR A 193 12.05 -7.97 -21.16
CA THR A 193 13.43 -7.78 -20.73
C THR A 193 13.87 -6.32 -20.59
N CYS A 194 14.06 -5.90 -19.34
CA CYS A 194 15.21 -5.07 -19.00
C CYS A 194 16.42 -5.59 -19.78
N ASP A 195 16.76 -4.93 -20.88
CA ASP A 195 17.91 -5.25 -21.71
C ASP A 195 19.14 -4.70 -20.99
N VAL A 196 19.64 -5.50 -20.05
CA VAL A 196 21.01 -5.39 -19.54
C VAL A 196 21.93 -5.95 -20.63
N SER A 197 22.09 -5.24 -21.73
CA SER A 197 23.22 -5.46 -22.65
C SER A 197 23.54 -4.23 -23.51
N GLY A 198 23.98 -3.16 -22.86
CA GLY A 198 24.66 -2.03 -23.50
C GLY A 198 26.12 -1.96 -23.07
N ARG A 199 26.96 -2.88 -23.56
CA ARG A 199 28.43 -2.77 -23.52
C ARG A 199 28.89 -1.72 -24.53
N PRO A 200 30.05 -1.09 -24.29
CA PRO A 200 31.29 -1.61 -24.89
C PRO A 200 32.06 -2.53 -23.95
#